data_AF-A0A5B8K949-F1
#
_entry.id   AF-A0A5B8K949-F1
#
_cell.length_a   1.000
_cell.length_b   1.000
_cell.length_c   1.000
_cell.angle_alpha   90.00
_cell.angle_beta   90.00
_cell.angle_gamma   90.00
#
_symmetry.space_group_name_H-M   'P 1'
#
loop_
_entity.id
_entity.type
_entity.pdbx_description
1 polymer ?
#
loop_
_entity_poly.entity_id
_entity_poly.type
_entity_poly.pdbx_seq_one_letter_code
_entity_poly.pdbx_strand_id
1 'polypeptide(L)'
;MKFSKSNLIILISIIGLGLVAVGSFYIYNSVFKVEKNQIKENVNPKEIDKIEVQSVFPNIDDSYYQEFLIKNNFGNSKIDDKLVITFIKDILKRMAVSYGSISFKSEIAENKIVITLQWQHNEKFEVKKYTFQIKTI
;
A
#
# COMPACT_ATOMS: atom_id res chain seq x y z
N MET A 1 -18.69 50.06 29.28
CA MET A 1 -17.85 49.71 28.11
C MET A 1 -18.77 49.39 26.93
N LYS A 2 -18.87 50.26 25.92
CA LYS A 2 -19.72 50.00 24.73
C LYS A 2 -18.90 49.22 23.72
N PHE A 3 -19.13 47.90 23.62
CA PHE A 3 -18.47 47.08 22.61
C PHE A 3 -19.03 47.44 21.23
N SER A 4 -18.15 47.89 20.33
CA SER A 4 -18.48 48.09 18.92
C SER A 4 -18.82 46.74 18.28
N LYS A 5 -19.81 46.73 17.38
CA LYS A 5 -20.27 45.51 16.68
C LYS A 5 -19.14 44.75 15.99
N SER A 6 -18.08 45.46 15.57
CA SER A 6 -16.89 44.85 14.95
C SER A 6 -16.07 44.01 15.94
N ASN A 7 -15.93 44.46 17.19
CA ASN A 7 -15.19 43.74 18.23
C ASN A 7 -15.93 42.46 18.67
N LEU A 8 -17.26 42.44 18.56
CA LEU A 8 -18.07 41.27 18.85
C LEU A 8 -17.84 40.15 17.80
N ILE A 9 -17.74 40.53 16.52
CA ILE A 9 -17.50 39.58 15.42
C ILE A 9 -16.14 38.91 15.55
N ILE A 10 -15.10 39.68 15.89
CA ILE A 10 -13.74 39.15 16.11
C ILE A 10 -13.75 38.16 17.29
N LEU A 11 -14.47 38.47 18.37
CA LEU A 11 -14.53 37.61 19.55
C LEU A 11 -15.26 36.29 19.25
N ILE A 12 -16.34 36.32 18.47
CA ILE A 12 -17.08 35.13 18.03
C ILE A 12 -16.21 34.24 17.14
N SER A 13 -15.43 34.82 16.22
CA SER A 13 -14.53 34.06 15.34
C SER A 13 -13.41 33.35 16.11
N ILE A 14 -12.84 33.99 17.14
CA ILE A 14 -11.81 33.38 17.99
C ILE A 14 -12.39 32.22 18.81
N ILE A 15 -13.61 32.39 19.35
CA ILE A 15 -14.31 31.32 20.08
C ILE A 15 -14.64 30.15 19.14
N GLY A 16 -15.09 30.43 17.91
CA GLY A 16 -15.39 29.40 16.90
C GLY A 16 -14.17 28.56 16.53
N LEU A 17 -13.03 29.21 16.26
CA LEU A 17 -11.77 28.50 15.95
C LEU A 17 -11.28 27.64 17.12
N GLY A 18 -11.42 28.13 18.36
CA GLY A 18 -11.08 27.37 19.57
C GLY A 18 -11.91 26.09 19.72
N LEU A 19 -13.23 26.16 19.48
CA LEU A 19 -14.11 24.99 19.59
C LEU A 19 -13.82 23.93 18.53
N VAL A 20 -13.47 24.32 17.31
CA VAL A 20 -13.11 23.37 16.23
C VAL A 20 -11.82 22.63 16.56
N ALA A 21 -10.83 23.31 17.14
CA ALA A 21 -9.55 22.70 17.52
C ALA A 21 -9.72 21.66 18.65
N VAL A 22 -10.50 22.00 19.69
CA VAL A 22 -10.78 21.09 20.82
C VAL A 22 -11.62 19.90 20.36
N GLY A 23 -12.66 20.12 19.55
CA GLY A 23 -13.50 19.05 19.01
C GLY A 23 -12.71 18.06 18.14
N SER A 24 -11.86 18.57 17.25
CA SER A 24 -11.02 17.74 16.37
C SER A 24 -10.00 16.92 17.17
N PHE A 25 -9.40 17.50 18.22
CA PHE A 25 -8.49 16.79 19.12
C PHE A 25 -9.19 15.67 19.90
N TYR A 26 -10.40 15.92 20.39
CA TYR A 26 -11.16 14.92 21.15
C TYR A 26 -11.57 13.73 20.27
N ILE A 27 -12.06 13.98 19.05
CA ILE A 27 -12.40 12.93 18.08
C ILE A 27 -11.16 12.12 17.69
N TYR A 28 -10.02 12.78 17.45
CA TYR A 28 -8.76 12.09 17.14
C TYR A 28 -8.35 11.14 18.27
N ASN A 29 -8.42 11.59 19.52
CA ASN A 29 -7.99 10.79 20.67
C ASN A 29 -8.99 9.70 21.06
N SER A 30 -10.31 9.90 20.86
CA SER A 30 -11.33 8.90 21.25
C SER A 30 -11.58 7.83 20.18
N VAL A 31 -11.53 8.17 18.89
CA VAL A 31 -11.83 7.22 17.80
C VAL A 31 -10.56 6.55 17.30
N PHE A 32 -9.51 7.31 16.99
CA PHE A 32 -8.33 6.75 16.31
C PHE A 32 -7.29 6.15 17.27
N LYS A 33 -7.24 6.60 18.54
CA LYS A 33 -6.31 6.01 19.53
C LYS A 33 -6.82 4.71 20.14
N VAL A 34 -8.15 4.48 20.11
CA VAL A 34 -8.77 3.22 20.56
C VAL A 34 -8.50 2.11 19.54
N GLU A 35 -8.62 2.38 18.23
CA GLU A 35 -8.24 1.39 17.20
C GLU A 35 -6.77 0.97 17.28
N LYS A 36 -5.87 1.88 17.66
CA LYS A 36 -4.43 1.57 17.74
C LYS A 36 -4.05 0.70 18.96
N ASN A 37 -4.93 0.53 19.94
CA ASN A 37 -4.64 -0.19 21.19
C ASN A 37 -5.45 -1.50 21.39
N GLN A 38 -6.32 -1.89 20.43
CA GLN A 38 -7.10 -3.13 20.53
C GLN A 38 -6.48 -4.36 19.82
N ILE A 39 -5.23 -4.29 19.34
CA ILE A 39 -4.52 -5.46 18.80
C ILE A 39 -3.40 -5.88 19.75
N LYS A 40 -3.75 -6.16 21.00
CA LYS A 40 -2.91 -6.96 21.92
C LYS A 40 -3.81 -7.73 22.87
N GLU A 41 -4.40 -8.81 22.40
CA GLU A 41 -4.85 -9.87 23.30
C GLU A 41 -4.46 -11.23 22.74
N ASN A 42 -3.74 -11.97 23.60
CA ASN A 42 -3.27 -13.33 23.40
C ASN A 42 -4.45 -14.26 23.09
N VAL A 43 -4.40 -14.95 21.96
CA VAL A 43 -5.14 -16.19 21.75
C VAL A 43 -4.14 -17.25 21.29
N ASN A 44 -3.89 -18.19 22.20
CA ASN A 44 -3.15 -19.43 21.91
C ASN A 44 -3.99 -20.24 20.90
N PRO A 45 -3.40 -20.62 19.74
CA PRO A 45 -4.16 -21.04 18.56
C PRO A 45 -4.67 -22.47 18.72
N LYS A 46 -5.99 -22.63 18.82
CA LYS A 46 -6.61 -23.79 18.19
C LYS A 46 -6.77 -23.43 16.73
N GLU A 47 -5.97 -24.09 15.88
CA GLU A 47 -6.08 -24.14 14.43
C GLU A 47 -7.53 -24.46 14.06
N ILE A 48 -8.33 -23.41 13.95
CA ILE A 48 -9.43 -23.39 13.01
C ILE A 48 -8.69 -23.12 11.71
N ASP A 49 -8.62 -24.13 10.84
CA ASP A 49 -8.19 -23.98 9.45
C ASP A 49 -8.97 -22.81 8.87
N LYS A 50 -8.37 -21.62 8.95
CA LYS A 50 -8.78 -20.45 8.19
C LYS A 50 -8.58 -20.94 6.77
N ILE A 51 -9.69 -21.17 6.08
CA ILE A 51 -9.71 -21.19 4.62
C ILE A 51 -8.99 -19.89 4.25
N GLU A 52 -7.71 -19.99 3.89
CA GLU A 52 -6.92 -18.84 3.48
C GLU A 52 -7.70 -18.24 2.33
N VAL A 53 -8.18 -17.02 2.53
CA VAL A 53 -8.77 -16.25 1.45
C VAL A 53 -7.67 -16.17 0.40
N GLN A 54 -7.79 -16.96 -0.67
CA GLN A 54 -6.76 -17.03 -1.69
C GLN A 54 -6.54 -15.63 -2.22
N SER A 55 -5.31 -15.13 -2.03
CA SER A 55 -4.85 -13.85 -2.55
C SER A 55 -5.12 -13.82 -4.05
N VAL A 56 -5.64 -12.69 -4.53
CA VAL A 56 -5.88 -12.48 -5.96
C VAL A 56 -4.57 -12.51 -6.74
N PHE A 57 -3.49 -12.10 -6.07
CA PHE A 57 -2.14 -12.11 -6.59
C PHE A 57 -1.43 -13.44 -6.34
N PRO A 58 -0.68 -13.96 -7.33
CA PRO A 58 0.11 -15.16 -7.14
C PRO A 58 1.20 -14.94 -6.09
N ASN A 59 1.57 -16.01 -5.38
CA ASN A 59 2.82 -16.01 -4.63
C ASN A 59 3.95 -16.39 -5.58
N ILE A 60 4.93 -15.51 -5.74
CA ILE A 60 6.08 -15.74 -6.62
C ILE A 60 7.34 -15.51 -5.81
N ASP A 61 8.22 -16.50 -5.79
CA ASP A 61 9.49 -16.42 -5.11
C ASP A 61 10.45 -15.46 -5.80
N ASP A 62 11.24 -14.74 -5.01
CA ASP A 62 12.26 -13.79 -5.50
C ASP A 62 13.30 -14.45 -6.43
N SER A 63 13.49 -15.77 -6.32
CA SER A 63 14.39 -16.55 -7.17
C SER A 63 13.82 -16.83 -8.56
N TYR A 64 12.49 -16.81 -8.73
CA TYR A 64 11.82 -17.20 -9.98
C TYR A 64 12.27 -16.36 -11.17
N TYR A 65 12.52 -15.07 -10.94
CA TYR A 65 12.89 -14.14 -12.00
C TYR A 65 14.40 -13.96 -12.20
N GLN A 66 15.25 -14.69 -11.46
CA GLN A 66 16.70 -14.68 -11.71
C GLN A 66 17.02 -15.22 -13.10
N GLU A 67 16.25 -16.20 -13.58
CA GLU A 67 16.42 -16.80 -14.91
C GLU A 67 16.02 -15.85 -16.05
N PHE A 68 15.15 -14.88 -15.77
CA PHE A 68 14.68 -13.90 -16.74
C PHE A 68 15.65 -12.72 -16.92
N LEU A 69 16.74 -12.69 -16.16
CA LEU A 69 17.81 -11.72 -16.36
C LEU A 69 18.55 -12.03 -17.65
N ILE A 70 18.12 -11.36 -18.72
CA ILE A 70 18.77 -11.44 -20.02
C ILE A 70 20.15 -10.78 -19.91
N LYS A 71 21.20 -11.59 -20.04
CA LYS A 71 22.56 -11.08 -20.28
C LYS A 71 22.54 -10.29 -21.57
N ASN A 72 22.92 -9.02 -21.54
CA ASN A 72 23.12 -8.27 -22.79
C ASN A 72 24.31 -8.87 -23.58
N ASN A 73 24.55 -8.40 -24.80
CA ASN A 73 25.64 -8.87 -25.67
C ASN A 73 27.05 -8.75 -25.05
N PHE A 74 27.19 -8.08 -23.90
CA PHE A 74 28.42 -7.91 -23.13
C PHE A 74 28.43 -8.69 -21.80
N GLY A 75 27.44 -9.55 -21.54
CA GLY A 75 27.34 -10.34 -20.31
C GLY A 75 26.73 -9.59 -19.12
N ASN A 76 26.36 -8.31 -19.26
CA ASN A 76 25.80 -7.52 -18.18
C ASN A 76 24.27 -7.65 -18.14
N SER A 77 23.72 -7.98 -16.97
CA SER A 77 22.28 -7.92 -16.70
C SER A 77 21.84 -6.46 -16.74
N LYS A 78 21.14 -6.04 -17.80
CA LYS A 78 20.62 -4.68 -17.89
C LYS A 78 19.18 -4.66 -17.37
N ILE A 79 18.97 -3.92 -16.29
CA ILE A 79 17.63 -3.63 -15.78
C ILE A 79 17.01 -2.55 -16.68
N ASP A 80 15.89 -2.86 -17.30
CA ASP A 80 15.15 -1.91 -18.13
C ASP A 80 13.63 -2.05 -17.93
N ASP A 81 12.88 -1.10 -18.48
CA ASP A 81 11.41 -1.08 -18.40
C ASP A 81 10.78 -2.31 -19.09
N LYS A 82 11.47 -2.92 -20.07
CA LYS A 82 10.98 -4.13 -20.75
C LYS A 82 10.95 -5.32 -19.80
N LEU A 83 11.94 -5.44 -18.92
CA LEU A 83 11.99 -6.46 -17.88
C LEU A 83 10.82 -6.28 -16.90
N VAL A 84 10.56 -5.04 -16.47
CA VAL A 84 9.39 -4.70 -15.62
C VAL A 84 8.08 -5.11 -16.28
N ILE A 85 7.88 -4.76 -17.56
CA ILE A 85 6.68 -5.14 -18.32
C ILE A 85 6.55 -6.67 -18.41
N THR A 86 7.66 -7.37 -18.58
CA THR A 86 7.67 -8.84 -18.67
C THR A 86 7.22 -9.46 -17.35
N PHE A 87 7.73 -8.98 -16.22
CA PHE A 87 7.30 -9.44 -14.89
C PHE A 87 5.84 -9.16 -14.64
N ILE A 88 5.38 -7.93 -14.91
CA ILE A 88 3.97 -7.58 -14.75
C ILE A 88 3.09 -8.50 -15.60
N LYS A 89 3.43 -8.73 -16.87
CA LYS A 89 2.67 -9.64 -17.75
C LYS A 89 2.61 -11.06 -17.21
N ASP A 90 3.71 -11.59 -16.68
CA ASP A 90 3.72 -12.94 -16.12
C ASP A 90 2.89 -13.02 -14.82
N ILE A 91 2.99 -12.02 -13.94
CA ILE A 91 2.16 -11.93 -12.74
C ILE A 91 0.67 -11.89 -13.10
N LEU A 92 0.29 -11.04 -14.05
CA LEU A 92 -1.10 -10.91 -14.51
C LEU A 92 -1.66 -12.21 -15.08
N LYS A 93 -0.85 -12.99 -15.80
CA LYS A 93 -1.25 -14.31 -16.33
C LYS A 93 -1.52 -15.35 -15.25
N ARG A 94 -0.91 -15.18 -14.07
CA ARG A 94 -1.00 -16.11 -12.93
C ARG A 94 -1.96 -15.64 -11.85
N MET A 95 -2.61 -14.50 -12.05
CA MET A 95 -3.63 -14.02 -11.13
C MET A 95 -4.78 -15.03 -11.03
N ALA A 96 -5.33 -15.18 -9.84
CA ALA A 96 -6.46 -16.06 -9.60
C ALA A 96 -7.77 -15.54 -10.25
N VAL A 97 -7.76 -14.29 -10.72
CA VAL A 97 -8.93 -13.61 -11.30
C VAL A 97 -8.59 -13.01 -12.66
N SER A 98 -9.61 -12.92 -13.53
CA SER A 98 -9.51 -12.32 -14.87
C SER A 98 -10.34 -11.04 -15.02
N TYR A 99 -10.80 -10.45 -13.91
CA TYR A 99 -11.67 -9.28 -13.87
C TYR A 99 -11.12 -8.21 -12.92
N GLY A 100 -11.69 -7.00 -12.99
CA GLY A 100 -11.25 -5.86 -12.20
C GLY A 100 -10.19 -5.01 -12.91
N SER A 101 -9.80 -3.92 -12.25
CA SER A 101 -8.80 -2.98 -12.74
C SER A 101 -7.47 -3.22 -12.02
N ILE A 102 -6.38 -3.20 -12.79
CA ILE A 102 -5.02 -3.28 -12.25
C ILE A 102 -4.32 -1.94 -12.44
N SER A 103 -3.79 -1.43 -11.34
CA SER A 103 -2.83 -0.32 -11.33
C SER A 103 -1.47 -0.86 -10.88
N PHE A 104 -0.39 -0.30 -11.43
CA PHE A 104 0.95 -0.67 -11.00
C PHE A 104 1.85 0.55 -10.83
N LYS A 105 2.82 0.41 -9.92
CA LYS A 105 3.94 1.32 -9.77
C LYS A 105 5.23 0.49 -9.76
N SER A 106 6.21 0.90 -10.54
CA SER A 106 7.53 0.27 -10.55
C SER A 106 8.60 1.26 -10.13
N GLU A 107 9.55 0.78 -9.33
CA GLU A 107 10.75 1.51 -8.94
C GLU A 107 11.96 0.65 -9.30
N ILE A 108 12.82 1.17 -10.17
CA ILE A 108 14.08 0.54 -10.57
C ILE A 108 15.20 1.24 -9.80
N ALA A 109 16.01 0.47 -9.10
CA ALA A 109 17.29 0.89 -8.57
C ALA A 109 18.39 -0.04 -9.13
N GLU A 110 19.65 0.29 -8.87
CA GLU A 110 20.84 -0.33 -9.51
C GLU A 110 20.83 -1.87 -9.52
N ASN A 111 20.32 -2.49 -8.46
CA ASN A 111 20.32 -3.94 -8.27
C ASN A 111 18.98 -4.50 -7.78
N LYS A 112 17.90 -3.71 -7.89
CA LYS A 112 16.57 -4.14 -7.43
C LYS A 112 15.47 -3.52 -8.26
N ILE A 113 14.43 -4.31 -8.48
CA ILE A 113 13.18 -3.86 -9.09
C ILE A 113 12.08 -4.09 -8.07
N VAL A 114 11.35 -3.03 -7.74
CA VAL A 114 10.19 -3.09 -6.86
C VAL A 114 8.95 -2.84 -7.69
N ILE A 115 8.04 -3.81 -7.73
CA ILE A 115 6.76 -3.70 -8.44
C ILE A 115 5.64 -3.76 -7.41
N THR A 116 4.86 -2.70 -7.31
CA THR A 116 3.64 -2.66 -6.50
C THR A 116 2.44 -2.77 -7.42
N LEU A 117 1.65 -3.82 -7.26
CA LEU A 117 0.40 -4.03 -7.98
C LEU A 117 -0.77 -3.77 -7.04
N GLN A 118 -1.78 -3.09 -7.56
CA GLN A 118 -3.07 -2.90 -6.92
C GLN A 118 -4.15 -3.43 -7.83
N TRP A 119 -4.94 -4.36 -7.31
CA TRP A 119 -6.15 -4.86 -7.95
C TRP A 119 -7.36 -4.23 -7.28
N GLN A 120 -8.36 -3.85 -8.07
CA GLN A 120 -9.62 -3.32 -7.56
C GLN A 120 -10.81 -3.84 -8.38
N HIS A 121 -11.85 -4.29 -7.67
CA HIS A 121 -13.14 -4.63 -8.26
C HIS A 121 -14.27 -4.29 -7.28
N ASN A 122 -15.16 -3.39 -7.70
CA ASN A 122 -16.19 -2.81 -6.83
C ASN A 122 -15.56 -2.18 -5.58
N GLU A 123 -15.97 -2.60 -4.38
CA GLU A 123 -15.44 -2.13 -3.09
C GLU A 123 -14.23 -2.94 -2.60
N LYS A 124 -13.86 -4.01 -3.31
CA LYS A 124 -12.71 -4.85 -2.94
C LYS A 124 -11.45 -4.33 -3.60
N PHE A 125 -10.37 -4.26 -2.84
CA PHE A 125 -9.04 -3.98 -3.36
C PHE A 125 -8.01 -4.87 -2.67
N GLU A 126 -6.93 -5.17 -3.38
CA GLU A 126 -5.78 -5.89 -2.86
C GLU A 126 -4.52 -5.20 -3.38
N VAL A 127 -3.48 -5.12 -2.53
CA VAL A 127 -2.18 -4.55 -2.91
C VAL A 127 -1.10 -5.58 -2.61
N LYS A 128 -0.24 -5.86 -3.59
CA LYS A 128 0.89 -6.77 -3.44
C LYS A 128 2.16 -6.09 -3.93
N LYS A 129 3.23 -6.22 -3.14
CA LYS A 129 4.55 -5.71 -3.46
C LYS A 129 5.48 -6.89 -3.77
N TYR A 130 6.09 -6.86 -4.94
CA TYR A 130 7.13 -7.80 -5.35
C TYR A 130 8.47 -7.07 -5.35
N THR A 131 9.50 -7.73 -4.82
CA THR A 131 10.85 -7.19 -4.77
C THR A 131 11.79 -8.18 -5.43
N PHE A 132 12.31 -7.82 -6.60
CA PHE A 132 13.25 -8.66 -7.32
C PHE A 132 14.64 -8.09 -7.11
N GLN A 133 15.48 -8.84 -6.39
CA GLN A 133 16.90 -8.52 -6.27
C GLN A 133 17.65 -9.10 -7.45
N ILE A 134 18.54 -8.31 -8.05
CA ILE A 134 19.32 -8.72 -9.20
C ILE A 134 20.73 -8.94 -8.71
N LYS A 135 21.13 -10.21 -8.63
CA LYS A 135 22.51 -10.56 -8.27
C LYS A 135 23.39 -10.34 -9.50
N THR A 136 24.32 -9.40 -9.40
CA THR A 136 25.44 -9.32 -10.34
C THR A 136 26.30 -10.55 -10.11
N ILE A 137 26.46 -11.38 -11.14
CA ILE A 137 27.42 -12.50 -11.16
C ILE A 137 28.77 -11.95 -11.60
#